data_AF-A0A2T2TGS3-F1
#
_entry.id   AF-A0A2T2TGS3-F1
#
_cell.length_a   1.000
_cell.length_b   1.000
_cell.length_c   1.000
_cell.angle_alpha   90.00
_cell.angle_beta   90.00
_cell.angle_gamma   90.00
#
_symmetry.space_group_name_H-M   'P 1'
#
loop_
_entity.id
_entity.type
_entity.pdbx_description
1 polymer ?
#
loop_
_entity_poly.entity_id
_entity_poly.type
_entity_poly.pdbx_seq_one_letter_code
_entity_poly.pdbx_strand_id
1 'polypeptide(L)'
;MAHAFFLGVDATPSDAADSFDVTFALFEKSKEGNDEIPQYRLDHIRHRTGVPSAEDLAEHLQGVVADRPYIGRTSLIVNRGTTFGQGLVDALEDRGLDPVAATLTEGTGVTSGETDEIAVQLGGIDAVRTLADCHRDGVLTMEGHPTEAGSQLARDVQALAEQLDAADGGSEALEGTTSGPSFNPTATHVTSAALAVWLGMERSFDPSQHLKESPRTGPANGSGV
;
A
#
# COMPACT_ATOMS: atom_id res chain seq x y z
N MET A 1 1.70 -10.91 -21.47
CA MET A 1 1.56 -9.74 -20.59
C MET A 1 0.40 -9.94 -19.64
N ALA A 2 0.71 -10.11 -18.36
CA ALA A 2 -0.29 -10.22 -17.30
C ALA A 2 -0.36 -8.89 -16.54
N HIS A 3 -1.58 -8.48 -16.16
CA HIS A 3 -1.83 -7.25 -15.42
C HIS A 3 -2.80 -7.53 -14.28
N ALA A 4 -2.55 -6.96 -13.11
CA ALA A 4 -3.45 -6.97 -11.97
C ALA A 4 -3.41 -5.59 -11.31
N PHE A 5 -4.49 -5.20 -10.63
CA PHE A 5 -4.59 -3.88 -10.01
C PHE A 5 -4.72 -4.03 -8.49
N PHE A 6 -4.10 -3.11 -7.76
CA PHE A 6 -4.06 -3.13 -6.31
C PHE A 6 -4.38 -1.74 -5.77
N LEU A 7 -5.47 -1.65 -5.02
CA LEU A 7 -5.98 -0.40 -4.48
C LEU A 7 -5.74 -0.37 -2.97
N GLY A 8 -4.86 0.51 -2.51
CA GLY A 8 -4.64 0.75 -1.10
C GLY A 8 -5.43 1.97 -0.64
N VAL A 9 -6.07 1.88 0.53
CA VAL A 9 -6.84 2.98 1.11
C VAL A 9 -6.37 3.25 2.52
N ASP A 10 -6.11 4.52 2.82
CA ASP A 10 -5.79 4.99 4.16
C ASP A 10 -6.58 6.25 4.51
N ALA A 11 -6.95 6.38 5.77
CA ALA A 11 -7.81 7.45 6.26
C ALA A 11 -7.33 7.97 7.62
N THR A 12 -7.28 9.29 7.76
CA THR A 12 -6.95 9.98 8.99
C THR A 12 -8.07 10.95 9.37
N PRO A 13 -8.30 11.20 10.67
CA PRO A 13 -9.22 12.26 11.08
C PRO A 13 -8.82 13.59 10.43
N SER A 14 -9.80 14.33 9.90
CA SER A 14 -9.55 15.67 9.36
C SER A 14 -9.72 16.74 10.45
N ASP A 15 -9.32 17.96 10.14
CA ASP A 15 -9.55 19.12 11.02
C ASP A 15 -11.05 19.48 11.17
N ALA A 16 -11.89 19.04 10.23
CA ALA A 16 -13.33 19.26 10.29
C ALA A 16 -14.00 18.16 11.14
N ALA A 17 -14.85 18.58 12.08
CA ALA A 17 -15.54 17.67 13.00
C ALA A 17 -16.27 16.55 12.25
N ASP A 18 -16.12 15.33 12.76
CA ASP A 18 -16.77 14.12 12.26
C ASP A 18 -16.50 13.81 10.78
N SER A 19 -15.32 14.18 10.27
CA SER A 19 -14.94 13.87 8.88
C SER A 19 -13.48 13.45 8.76
N PHE A 20 -13.18 12.73 7.68
CA PHE A 20 -11.88 12.10 7.46
C PHE A 20 -11.24 12.60 6.17
N ASP A 21 -9.91 12.72 6.21
CA ASP A 21 -9.09 12.88 5.03
C ASP A 21 -8.66 11.49 4.58
N VAL A 22 -8.97 11.17 3.32
CA VAL A 22 -8.81 9.82 2.77
C VAL A 22 -7.94 9.90 1.54
N THR A 23 -6.93 9.03 1.49
CA THR A 23 -6.13 8.82 0.29
C THR A 23 -6.31 7.40 -0.20
N PHE A 24 -6.53 7.25 -1.51
CA PHE A 24 -6.48 5.96 -2.18
C PHE A 24 -5.54 6.00 -3.38
N ALA A 25 -4.73 4.97 -3.50
CA ALA A 25 -3.69 4.81 -4.51
C ALA A 25 -3.88 3.46 -5.21
N LEU A 26 -4.03 3.52 -6.53
CA LEU A 26 -4.15 2.36 -7.40
C LEU A 26 -2.83 2.11 -8.10
N PHE A 27 -2.32 0.89 -7.96
CA PHE A 27 -1.14 0.42 -8.68
C PHE A 27 -1.51 -0.69 -9.65
N GLU A 28 -0.98 -0.60 -10.86
CA GLU A 28 -0.94 -1.70 -11.81
C GLU A 28 0.32 -2.52 -11.57
N LYS A 29 0.15 -3.80 -11.31
CA LYS A 29 1.21 -4.81 -11.39
C LYS A 29 1.19 -5.40 -12.79
N SER A 30 2.32 -5.37 -13.49
CA SER A 30 2.46 -5.94 -14.83
C SER A 30 3.68 -6.86 -14.96
N LYS A 31 3.64 -7.76 -15.95
CA LYS A 31 4.73 -8.67 -16.27
C LYS A 31 4.69 -9.04 -17.76
N GLU A 32 5.76 -8.81 -18.53
CA GLU A 32 5.77 -9.12 -19.96
C GLU A 32 6.03 -10.60 -20.23
N GLY A 33 6.98 -11.22 -19.52
CA GLY A 33 7.34 -12.65 -19.60
C GLY A 33 7.29 -13.41 -18.27
N ASN A 34 7.22 -14.75 -18.31
CA ASN A 34 7.08 -15.56 -17.08
C ASN A 34 8.28 -15.49 -16.12
N ASP A 35 9.47 -15.12 -16.59
CA ASP A 35 10.70 -15.07 -15.79
C ASP A 35 11.11 -13.64 -15.39
N GLU A 36 10.35 -12.63 -15.80
CA GLU A 36 10.68 -11.24 -15.49
C GLU A 36 10.32 -10.85 -14.04
N ILE A 37 10.86 -9.74 -13.57
CA ILE A 37 10.47 -9.16 -12.28
C ILE A 37 9.19 -8.35 -12.50
N PRO A 38 8.12 -8.54 -11.69
CA PRO A 38 6.91 -7.74 -11.79
C PRO A 38 7.21 -6.25 -11.65
N GLN A 39 6.58 -5.44 -12.49
CA GLN A 39 6.67 -3.98 -12.47
C GLN A 39 5.40 -3.41 -11.82
N TYR A 40 5.57 -2.39 -10.99
CA TYR A 40 4.50 -1.68 -10.28
C TYR A 40 4.43 -0.26 -10.82
N ARG A 41 3.31 0.10 -11.42
CA ARG A 41 3.07 1.44 -11.94
C ARG A 41 1.93 2.08 -11.17
N LEU A 42 2.15 3.27 -10.61
CA LEU A 42 1.07 4.08 -10.08
C LEU A 42 0.14 4.41 -11.25
N ASP A 43 -1.13 4.00 -11.16
CA ASP A 43 -2.14 4.31 -12.19
C ASP A 43 -2.98 5.54 -11.80
N HIS A 44 -3.31 5.69 -10.52
CA HIS A 44 -3.77 6.97 -10.00
C HIS A 44 -3.71 7.02 -8.49
N ILE A 45 -3.60 8.24 -7.97
CA ILE A 45 -3.77 8.54 -6.55
C ILE A 45 -4.74 9.72 -6.41
N ARG A 46 -5.61 9.63 -5.41
CA ARG A 46 -6.58 10.66 -5.08
C ARG A 46 -6.58 10.88 -3.58
N HIS A 47 -6.48 12.15 -3.23
CA HIS A 47 -6.69 12.63 -1.88
C HIS A 47 -8.05 13.33 -1.84
N ARG A 48 -8.86 12.99 -0.83
CA ARG A 48 -10.17 13.58 -0.58
C ARG A 48 -10.21 14.08 0.84
N THR A 49 -10.61 15.33 1.01
CA THR A 49 -10.77 15.94 2.33
C THR A 49 -12.23 15.96 2.75
N GLY A 50 -12.47 15.91 4.07
CA GLY A 50 -13.82 16.05 4.63
C GLY A 50 -14.81 14.98 4.17
N VAL A 51 -14.36 13.73 4.02
CA VAL A 51 -15.22 12.61 3.66
C VAL A 51 -16.17 12.32 4.84
N PRO A 52 -17.50 12.37 4.63
CA PRO A 52 -18.47 12.37 5.72
C PRO A 52 -18.79 10.96 6.25
N SER A 53 -18.66 9.92 5.42
CA SER A 53 -18.97 8.54 5.81
C SER A 53 -18.13 7.52 5.06
N ALA A 54 -17.96 6.35 5.69
CA ALA A 54 -17.28 5.22 5.06
C ALA A 54 -18.12 4.61 3.93
N GLU A 55 -19.44 4.67 4.05
CA GLU A 55 -20.40 4.18 3.08
C GLU A 55 -20.36 4.97 1.77
N ASP A 56 -20.27 6.30 1.84
CA ASP A 56 -20.14 7.15 0.65
C ASP A 56 -18.83 6.88 -0.08
N LEU A 57 -17.75 6.65 0.68
CA LEU A 57 -16.47 6.25 0.11
C LEU A 57 -16.54 4.85 -0.50
N ALA A 58 -17.16 3.88 0.17
CA ALA A 58 -17.32 2.52 -0.33
C ALA A 58 -18.10 2.50 -1.65
N GLU A 59 -19.17 3.28 -1.78
CA GLU A 59 -19.90 3.45 -3.04
C GLU A 59 -19.01 4.04 -4.14
N HIS A 60 -18.24 5.08 -3.80
CA HIS A 60 -17.32 5.67 -4.76
C HIS A 60 -16.25 4.67 -5.25
N LEU A 61 -15.62 3.93 -4.32
CA LEU A 61 -14.59 2.94 -4.65
C LEU A 61 -15.17 1.77 -5.44
N GLN A 62 -16.38 1.32 -5.13
CA GLN A 62 -17.09 0.32 -5.92
C GLN A 62 -17.28 0.79 -7.37
N GLY A 63 -17.68 2.06 -7.57
CA GLY A 63 -17.75 2.66 -8.89
C GLY A 63 -16.41 2.65 -9.63
N VAL A 64 -15.32 3.03 -8.94
CA VAL A 64 -13.96 3.01 -9.50
C VAL A 64 -13.56 1.60 -9.93
N VAL A 65 -13.75 0.58 -9.10
CA VAL A 65 -13.34 -0.80 -9.44
C VAL A 65 -14.29 -1.49 -10.42
N ALA A 66 -15.52 -1.00 -10.58
CA ALA A 66 -16.47 -1.51 -11.55
C ALA A 66 -16.19 -1.06 -13.00
N ASP A 67 -15.36 -0.03 -13.18
CA ASP A 67 -14.97 0.45 -14.51
C ASP A 67 -13.86 -0.40 -15.14
N ARG A 68 -13.81 -0.45 -16.48
CA ARG A 68 -12.66 -1.01 -17.20
C ARG A 68 -11.47 -0.04 -17.08
N PRO A 69 -10.23 -0.52 -16.87
CA PRO A 69 -9.77 -1.92 -16.92
C PRO A 69 -9.83 -2.69 -15.58
N TYR A 70 -10.38 -2.10 -14.53
CA TYR A 70 -10.28 -2.57 -13.14
C TYR A 70 -11.23 -3.72 -12.80
N ILE A 71 -12.38 -3.78 -13.46
CA ILE A 71 -13.44 -4.76 -13.19
C ILE A 71 -12.92 -6.21 -13.14
N GLY A 72 -13.13 -6.86 -11.99
CA GLY A 72 -12.74 -8.26 -11.73
C GLY A 72 -11.22 -8.50 -11.64
N ARG A 73 -10.41 -7.43 -11.57
CA ARG A 73 -8.94 -7.51 -11.58
C ARG A 73 -8.27 -6.65 -10.50
N THR A 74 -9.07 -5.97 -9.67
CA THR A 74 -8.59 -5.13 -8.58
C THR A 74 -8.74 -5.87 -7.26
N SER A 75 -7.64 -6.00 -6.53
CA SER A 75 -7.66 -6.37 -5.11
C SER A 75 -7.54 -5.10 -4.27
N LEU A 76 -8.32 -5.03 -3.19
CA LEU A 76 -8.36 -3.88 -2.29
C LEU A 76 -7.68 -4.22 -0.97
N ILE A 77 -7.02 -3.24 -0.37
CA ILE A 77 -6.52 -3.30 1.00
C ILE A 77 -6.82 -1.98 1.70
N VAL A 78 -7.38 -2.06 2.90
CA VAL A 78 -7.84 -0.91 3.68
C VAL A 78 -7.11 -0.88 5.00
N ASN A 79 -6.53 0.26 5.38
CA ASN A 79 -6.07 0.46 6.75
C ASN A 79 -7.28 0.62 7.68
N ARG A 80 -7.59 -0.44 8.45
CA ARG A 80 -8.66 -0.46 9.45
C ARG A 80 -8.25 0.11 10.81
N GLY A 81 -7.08 0.73 10.92
CA GLY A 81 -6.56 1.29 12.18
C GLY A 81 -7.43 2.38 12.82
N THR A 82 -8.44 2.88 12.11
CA THR A 82 -9.41 3.86 12.61
C THR A 82 -10.84 3.29 12.54
N THR A 83 -11.77 3.88 13.30
CA THR A 83 -13.19 3.53 13.23
C THR A 83 -13.76 3.72 11.82
N PHE A 84 -13.31 4.76 11.11
CA PHE A 84 -13.66 4.98 9.70
C PHE A 84 -13.10 3.88 8.80
N GLY A 85 -11.84 3.48 9.01
CA GLY A 85 -11.21 2.39 8.26
C GLY A 85 -11.93 1.06 8.44
N GLN A 86 -12.31 0.70 9.68
CA GLN A 86 -13.13 -0.48 9.93
C GLN A 86 -14.51 -0.38 9.27
N GLY A 87 -15.21 0.75 9.44
CA GLY A 87 -16.49 0.97 8.78
C GLY A 87 -16.41 0.91 7.26
N LEU A 88 -15.25 1.26 6.67
CA LEU A 88 -15.01 1.14 5.24
C LEU A 88 -14.85 -0.32 4.80
N VAL A 89 -14.17 -1.16 5.60
CA VAL A 89 -14.10 -2.61 5.34
C VAL A 89 -15.51 -3.20 5.33
N ASP A 90 -16.27 -2.97 6.39
CA ASP A 90 -17.64 -3.49 6.53
C ASP A 90 -18.52 -3.02 5.35
N ALA A 91 -18.46 -1.73 5.00
CA ALA A 91 -19.25 -1.15 3.92
C ALA A 91 -18.86 -1.67 2.52
N LEU A 92 -17.60 -2.08 2.31
CA LEU A 92 -17.14 -2.70 1.06
C LEU A 92 -17.58 -4.16 0.98
N GLU A 93 -17.53 -4.90 2.10
CA GLU A 93 -18.01 -6.29 2.20
C GLU A 93 -19.52 -6.39 1.94
N ASP A 94 -20.32 -5.51 2.55
CA ASP A 94 -21.76 -5.41 2.32
C ASP A 94 -22.12 -5.14 0.84
N ARG A 95 -21.18 -4.56 0.08
CA ARG A 95 -21.29 -4.28 -1.34
C ARG A 95 -20.77 -5.41 -2.24
N GLY A 96 -20.37 -6.54 -1.65
CA GLY A 96 -19.88 -7.73 -2.35
C GLY A 96 -18.43 -7.61 -2.84
N LEU A 97 -17.65 -6.69 -2.28
CA LEU A 97 -16.21 -6.64 -2.46
C LEU A 97 -15.51 -7.43 -1.35
N ASP A 98 -14.28 -7.86 -1.61
CA ASP A 98 -13.47 -8.66 -0.66
C ASP A 98 -12.17 -7.90 -0.33
N PRO A 99 -12.24 -6.81 0.47
CA PRO A 99 -11.06 -6.04 0.85
C PRO A 99 -10.19 -6.81 1.85
N VAL A 100 -8.88 -6.72 1.71
CA VAL A 100 -7.95 -7.14 2.79
C VAL A 100 -7.95 -6.07 3.88
N ALA A 101 -8.30 -6.45 5.10
CA ALA A 101 -8.28 -5.55 6.25
C ALA A 101 -6.87 -5.48 6.83
N ALA A 102 -6.23 -4.32 6.81
CA ALA A 102 -4.87 -4.13 7.33
C ALA A 102 -4.86 -3.29 8.60
N THR A 103 -4.09 -3.69 9.60
CA THR A 103 -3.78 -2.86 10.77
C THR A 103 -2.30 -2.55 10.77
N LEU A 104 -1.95 -1.26 10.64
CA LEU A 104 -0.56 -0.82 10.69
C LEU A 104 -0.10 -0.61 12.13
N THR A 105 1.11 -1.08 12.43
CA THR A 105 1.79 -0.88 13.72
C THR A 105 2.98 0.07 13.54
N GLU A 106 3.43 0.71 14.61
CA GLU A 106 4.60 1.62 14.55
C GLU A 106 5.94 0.88 14.32
N GLY A 107 5.94 -0.45 14.37
CA GLY A 107 7.14 -1.28 14.33
C GLY A 107 7.37 -2.03 13.02
N THR A 108 8.07 -3.16 13.14
CA THR A 108 8.38 -4.10 12.06
C THR A 108 7.64 -5.43 12.28
N GLY A 109 7.52 -6.23 11.22
CA GLY A 109 6.89 -7.55 11.19
C GLY A 109 5.56 -7.59 10.45
N VAL A 110 5.14 -8.79 10.06
CA VAL A 110 3.80 -9.07 9.55
C VAL A 110 3.24 -10.27 10.32
N THR A 111 2.01 -10.16 10.82
CA THR A 111 1.28 -11.26 11.47
C THR A 111 -0.11 -11.37 10.89
N SER A 112 -0.61 -12.60 10.75
CA SER A 112 -2.02 -12.83 10.40
C SER A 112 -2.93 -12.28 11.49
N GLY A 113 -4.06 -11.70 11.10
CA GLY A 113 -5.12 -11.24 12.00
C GLY A 113 -5.91 -12.39 12.63
N GLU A 114 -7.09 -12.08 13.19
CA GLU A 114 -7.96 -13.07 13.83
C GLU A 114 -8.45 -14.13 12.82
N THR A 115 -8.67 -15.35 13.32
CA THR A 115 -8.76 -16.61 12.55
C THR A 115 -9.90 -16.72 11.52
N ASP A 116 -10.83 -15.76 11.46
CA ASP A 116 -12.01 -15.79 10.58
C ASP A 116 -12.07 -14.63 9.56
N GLU A 117 -11.06 -13.75 9.51
CA GLU A 117 -11.01 -12.57 8.64
C GLU A 117 -9.76 -12.60 7.75
N ILE A 118 -9.81 -12.06 6.51
CA ILE A 118 -8.60 -11.75 5.74
C ILE A 118 -7.98 -10.46 6.31
N ALA A 119 -7.64 -10.51 7.59
CA ALA A 119 -6.99 -9.45 8.32
C ALA A 119 -5.49 -9.68 8.40
N VAL A 120 -4.71 -8.60 8.25
CA VAL A 120 -3.25 -8.63 8.37
C VAL A 120 -2.79 -7.50 9.29
N GLN A 121 -1.82 -7.77 10.15
CA GLN A 121 -1.08 -6.74 10.87
C GLN A 121 0.24 -6.50 10.15
N LEU A 122 0.53 -5.24 9.84
CA LEU A 122 1.70 -4.83 9.08
C LEU A 122 2.52 -3.84 9.90
N GLY A 123 3.83 -4.05 9.97
CA GLY A 123 4.78 -3.05 10.45
C GLY A 123 4.80 -1.87 9.49
N GLY A 124 4.45 -0.67 9.96
CA GLY A 124 4.42 0.54 9.14
C GLY A 124 5.80 0.89 8.58
N ILE A 125 6.86 0.66 9.36
CA ILE A 125 8.24 0.83 8.89
C ILE A 125 8.54 -0.13 7.74
N ASP A 126 8.14 -1.40 7.85
CA ASP A 126 8.39 -2.40 6.81
C ASP A 126 7.57 -2.15 5.55
N ALA A 127 6.32 -1.69 5.68
CA ALA A 127 5.48 -1.35 4.54
C ALA A 127 6.09 -0.19 3.73
N VAL A 128 6.53 0.88 4.42
CA VAL A 128 7.15 2.04 3.77
C VAL A 128 8.53 1.71 3.23
N ARG A 129 9.32 0.91 3.95
CA ARG A 129 10.60 0.38 3.46
C ARG A 129 10.41 -0.43 2.19
N THR A 130 9.41 -1.32 2.14
CA THR A 130 9.11 -2.14 0.96
C THR A 130 8.81 -1.27 -0.26
N LEU A 131 8.02 -0.19 -0.08
CA LEU A 131 7.74 0.77 -1.13
C LEU A 131 9.02 1.45 -1.65
N ALA A 132 9.90 1.87 -0.73
CA ALA A 132 11.16 2.52 -1.06
C ALA A 132 12.17 1.57 -1.72
N ASP A 133 12.25 0.30 -1.27
CA ASP A 133 13.05 -0.74 -1.93
C ASP A 133 12.57 -0.98 -3.36
N CYS A 134 11.25 -1.05 -3.61
CA CYS A 134 10.71 -1.17 -4.97
C CYS A 134 11.10 0.01 -5.86
N HIS A 135 11.14 1.22 -5.31
CA HIS A 135 11.61 2.40 -6.02
C HIS A 135 13.11 2.31 -6.33
N ARG A 136 13.93 1.97 -5.33
CA ARG A 136 15.38 1.81 -5.46
C ARG A 136 15.76 0.74 -6.49
N ASP A 137 15.03 -0.38 -6.51
CA ASP A 137 15.25 -1.48 -7.45
C ASP A 137 14.75 -1.18 -8.87
N GLY A 138 14.14 -0.01 -9.09
CA GLY A 138 13.61 0.41 -10.40
C GLY A 138 12.39 -0.39 -10.86
N VAL A 139 11.69 -1.06 -9.93
CA VAL A 139 10.47 -1.84 -10.22
C VAL A 139 9.19 -1.06 -9.89
N LEU A 140 9.31 0.12 -9.28
CA LEU A 140 8.21 1.05 -9.02
C LEU A 140 8.33 2.27 -9.93
N THR A 141 7.27 2.59 -10.66
CA THR A 141 7.18 3.76 -11.54
C THR A 141 5.98 4.63 -11.15
N MET A 142 6.19 5.94 -11.13
CA MET A 142 5.15 6.94 -10.80
C MET A 142 4.96 7.97 -11.94
N GLU A 143 5.60 7.74 -13.08
CA GLU A 143 5.55 8.64 -14.23
C GLU A 143 4.12 8.74 -14.80
N GLY A 144 3.71 9.95 -15.21
CA GLY A 144 2.46 10.16 -15.95
C GLY A 144 1.25 10.63 -15.14
N HIS A 145 1.38 10.85 -13.83
CA HIS A 145 0.26 11.27 -12.96
C HIS A 145 0.49 12.65 -12.34
N PRO A 146 0.16 13.75 -13.07
CA PRO A 146 0.42 15.13 -12.64
C PRO A 146 -0.60 15.62 -11.61
N THR A 147 -0.82 14.86 -10.54
CA THR A 147 -1.60 15.30 -9.40
C THR A 147 -0.66 15.76 -8.29
N GLU A 148 -1.15 16.65 -7.44
CA GLU A 148 -0.40 17.06 -6.24
C GLU A 148 -0.06 15.85 -5.37
N ALA A 149 -1.03 14.97 -5.12
CA ALA A 149 -0.84 13.73 -4.36
C ALA A 149 0.21 12.80 -5.00
N GLY A 150 0.23 12.66 -6.33
CA GLY A 150 1.25 11.87 -7.04
C GLY A 150 2.64 12.49 -6.95
N SER A 151 2.72 13.82 -7.04
CA SER A 151 3.99 14.55 -6.93
C SER A 151 4.53 14.58 -5.51
N GLN A 152 3.65 14.61 -4.51
CA GLN A 152 4.01 14.47 -3.09
C GLN A 152 4.47 13.05 -2.79
N LEU A 153 3.74 12.04 -3.26
CA LEU A 153 4.15 10.63 -3.12
C LEU A 153 5.53 10.38 -3.74
N ALA A 154 5.78 10.84 -4.96
CA ALA A 154 7.07 10.64 -5.61
C ALA A 154 8.24 11.26 -4.84
N ARG A 155 8.05 12.48 -4.29
CA ARG A 155 9.06 13.15 -3.47
C ARG A 155 9.33 12.40 -2.17
N ASP A 156 8.28 11.93 -1.49
CA ASP A 156 8.43 11.25 -0.21
C ASP A 156 9.03 9.85 -0.37
N VAL A 157 8.66 9.12 -1.43
CA VAL A 157 9.28 7.82 -1.77
C VAL A 157 10.76 7.98 -2.12
N GLN A 158 11.12 9.03 -2.88
CA GLN A 158 12.53 9.35 -3.15
C GLN A 158 13.30 9.62 -1.85
N ALA A 159 12.74 10.44 -0.95
CA ALA A 159 13.38 10.73 0.34
C ALA A 159 13.55 9.49 1.21
N LEU A 160 12.59 8.55 1.19
CA LEU A 160 12.68 7.27 1.89
C LEU A 160 13.77 6.37 1.30
N ALA A 161 13.91 6.33 -0.03
CA ALA A 161 14.98 5.58 -0.69
C ALA A 161 16.36 6.15 -0.34
N GLU A 162 16.52 7.47 -0.31
CA GLU A 162 17.77 8.14 0.12
C GLU A 162 18.12 7.83 1.58
N GLN A 163 17.11 7.75 2.47
CA GLN A 163 17.31 7.33 3.87
C GLN A 163 17.79 5.88 3.97
N LEU A 164 17.27 4.98 3.12
CA LEU A 164 17.74 3.59 3.05
C LEU A 164 19.19 3.51 2.57
N ASP A 165 19.55 4.24 1.51
CA ASP A 165 20.92 4.26 1.00
C ASP A 165 21.91 4.82 2.04
N ALA A 166 21.51 5.84 2.79
CA ALA A 166 22.32 6.39 3.87
C ALA A 166 22.48 5.39 5.03
N ALA A 167 21.43 4.63 5.37
CA ALA A 167 21.49 3.60 6.40
C ALA A 167 22.38 2.41 5.99
N ASP A 168 22.30 1.98 4.73
CA ASP A 168 23.11 0.87 4.19
C ASP A 168 24.58 1.30 3.98
N GLY A 169 24.83 2.56 3.60
CA GLY A 169 26.17 3.14 3.41
C GLY A 169 26.91 3.55 4.70
N GLY A 170 26.23 3.54 5.85
CA GLY A 170 26.74 4.01 7.16
C GLY A 170 27.80 3.12 7.83
N SER A 171 28.34 2.13 7.14
CA SER A 171 29.31 1.19 7.72
C SER A 171 30.71 1.78 7.99
N GLU A 172 31.04 2.97 7.46
CA GLU A 172 32.37 3.60 7.64
C GLU A 172 32.37 4.98 8.32
N ALA A 173 31.21 5.51 8.73
CA ALA A 173 31.13 6.86 9.32
C ALA A 173 30.47 6.84 10.70
N LEU A 174 31.31 6.92 11.74
CA LEU A 174 31.07 7.50 13.08
C LEU A 174 29.75 7.15 13.80
N GLU A 175 29.87 6.55 14.99
CA GLU A 175 28.81 6.37 15.98
C GLU A 175 27.90 7.62 16.11
N GLY A 176 26.75 7.58 15.45
CA GLY A 176 25.84 8.71 15.35
C GLY A 176 24.58 8.38 14.53
N THR A 177 23.78 7.42 15.01
CA THR A 177 22.38 7.17 14.62
C THR A 177 22.03 7.35 13.14
N THR A 178 22.42 6.41 12.28
CA THR A 178 21.77 6.22 10.97
C THR A 178 20.47 5.45 11.18
N SER A 179 19.45 6.12 11.70
CA SER A 179 18.10 5.54 11.78
C SER A 179 17.59 5.35 10.36
N GLY A 180 17.16 4.13 10.01
CA GLY A 180 16.52 3.83 8.73
C GLY A 180 15.20 4.59 8.53
N PRO A 181 14.42 4.29 7.48
CA PRO A 181 13.22 5.05 7.15
C PRO A 181 12.26 5.11 8.33
N SER A 182 11.74 6.31 8.60
CA SER A 182 10.71 6.51 9.62
C SER A 182 9.31 6.36 9.03
N PHE A 183 8.41 5.79 9.81
CA PHE A 183 6.99 5.70 9.45
C PHE A 183 6.24 6.91 10.02
N ASN A 184 5.56 7.66 9.16
CA ASN A 184 4.60 8.67 9.58
C ASN A 184 3.17 8.16 9.31
N PRO A 185 2.40 7.74 10.34
CA PRO A 185 1.05 7.24 10.15
C PRO A 185 0.05 8.29 9.62
N THR A 186 0.40 9.58 9.67
CA THR A 186 -0.44 10.66 9.14
C THR A 186 -0.19 10.94 7.65
N ALA A 187 0.86 10.37 7.05
CA ALA A 187 1.17 10.50 5.63
C ALA A 187 0.33 9.53 4.79
N THR A 188 -0.99 9.77 4.71
CA THR A 188 -1.96 8.84 4.10
C THR A 188 -1.63 8.46 2.66
N HIS A 189 -0.99 9.33 1.89
CA HIS A 189 -0.54 9.03 0.53
C HIS A 189 0.58 7.99 0.48
N VAL A 190 1.56 8.06 1.40
CA VAL A 190 2.62 7.04 1.51
C VAL A 190 2.03 5.74 2.01
N THR A 191 1.20 5.80 3.05
CA THR A 191 0.57 4.61 3.64
C THR A 191 -0.31 3.87 2.62
N SER A 192 -1.19 4.59 1.92
CA SER A 192 -2.06 4.05 0.88
C SER A 192 -1.25 3.38 -0.24
N ALA A 193 -0.16 4.02 -0.71
CA ALA A 193 0.71 3.45 -1.72
C ALA A 193 1.47 2.21 -1.23
N ALA A 194 2.00 2.26 0.00
CA ALA A 194 2.72 1.15 0.62
C ALA A 194 1.83 -0.09 0.76
N LEU A 195 0.57 0.09 1.19
CA LEU A 195 -0.41 -1.00 1.29
C LEU A 195 -0.70 -1.62 -0.09
N ALA A 196 -0.95 -0.78 -1.10
CA ALA A 196 -1.22 -1.25 -2.46
C ALA A 196 -0.07 -2.08 -3.04
N VAL A 197 1.17 -1.57 -2.93
CA VAL A 197 2.37 -2.25 -3.43
C VAL A 197 2.63 -3.53 -2.64
N TRP A 198 2.51 -3.50 -1.31
CA TRP A 198 2.66 -4.69 -0.47
C TRP A 198 1.65 -5.79 -0.86
N LEU A 199 0.36 -5.45 -0.99
CA LEU A 199 -0.65 -6.41 -1.43
C LEU A 199 -0.32 -6.96 -2.81
N GLY A 200 0.14 -6.10 -3.72
CA GLY A 200 0.58 -6.51 -5.06
C GLY A 200 1.80 -7.43 -5.05
N MET A 201 2.68 -7.34 -4.05
CA MET A 201 3.81 -8.28 -3.89
C MET A 201 3.34 -9.62 -3.33
N GLU A 202 2.36 -9.61 -2.44
CA GLU A 202 1.83 -10.82 -1.82
C GLU A 202 0.89 -11.60 -2.75
N ARG A 203 0.05 -10.94 -3.53
CA ARG A 203 -0.87 -11.61 -4.44
C ARG A 203 -0.22 -12.00 -5.78
N SER A 204 -0.65 -13.14 -6.29
CA SER A 204 -0.32 -13.59 -7.64
C SER A 204 -1.09 -12.77 -8.71
N PHE A 205 -0.82 -13.00 -9.99
CA PHE A 205 -1.63 -12.41 -11.07
C PHE A 205 -2.99 -13.10 -11.25
N ASP A 206 -3.17 -14.28 -10.65
CA ASP A 206 -4.44 -15.00 -10.61
C ASP A 206 -5.28 -14.48 -9.44
N PRO A 207 -6.45 -13.86 -9.71
CA PRO A 207 -7.32 -13.28 -8.69
C PRO A 207 -7.95 -14.35 -7.76
N SER A 208 -7.94 -15.62 -8.16
CA SER A 208 -8.43 -16.73 -7.33
C SER A 208 -7.42 -17.21 -6.27
N GLN A 209 -6.17 -16.74 -6.33
CA GLN A 209 -5.17 -17.05 -5.32
C GLN A 209 -5.24 -16.01 -4.19
N HIS A 210 -5.40 -16.51 -2.96
CA HIS A 210 -5.35 -15.73 -1.73
C HIS A 210 -3.89 -15.31 -1.40
N LEU A 211 -3.69 -14.55 -0.31
CA LEU A 211 -2.35 -14.19 0.18
C LEU A 211 -1.44 -15.43 0.24
N LYS A 212 -0.14 -15.25 -0.03
CA LYS A 212 0.84 -16.36 0.10
C LYS A 212 0.74 -16.96 1.51
N GLU A 213 0.83 -18.29 1.60
CA GLU A 213 0.73 -19.04 2.88
C GLU A 213 1.68 -18.54 3.97
N SER A 214 2.79 -17.89 3.57
CA SER A 214 3.68 -17.12 4.44
C SER A 214 3.87 -15.71 3.86
N PRO A 215 3.18 -14.69 4.38
CA PRO A 215 3.41 -13.29 3.99
C PRO A 215 4.87 -12.92 4.17
N ARG A 216 5.46 -12.09 3.30
CA ARG A 216 6.86 -11.67 3.48
C ARG A 216 7.00 -10.81 4.74
N THR A 217 7.77 -11.28 5.70
CA THR A 217 8.02 -10.64 7.02
C THR A 217 9.36 -9.87 7.07
N GLY A 218 9.87 -9.38 5.94
CA GLY A 218 11.17 -8.67 5.89
C GLY A 218 11.94 -8.89 4.59
N PRO A 219 13.14 -8.32 4.44
CA PRO A 219 13.92 -8.42 3.22
C PRO A 219 14.22 -9.89 2.90
N ALA A 220 14.17 -10.22 1.60
CA ALA A 220 14.54 -11.52 1.09
C ALA A 220 16.06 -11.70 1.27
N ASN A 221 16.49 -12.13 2.45
CA ASN A 221 17.83 -12.65 2.63
C ASN A 221 17.95 -13.88 1.73
N GLY A 222 18.63 -13.69 0.60
CA GLY A 222 19.10 -14.77 -0.24
C GLY A 222 19.92 -15.74 0.61
N SER A 223 19.39 -16.94 0.77
CA SER A 223 20.12 -18.14 1.15
C SER A 223 19.55 -19.22 0.23
N GLY A 224 20.28 -19.85 -0.67
CA GLY A 224 21.69 -19.85 -0.97
C GLY A 224 21.91 -20.96 -2.01
N VAL A 225 22.90 -20.78 -2.86
CA VAL A 225 23.74 -21.89 -3.38
C VAL A 225 25.17 -21.45 -3.16
#